data_AF-A0A1A9S2Q2-F1
#
_entry.id   AF-A0A1A9S2Q2-F1
#
_cell.length_a   1.000
_cell.length_b   1.000
_cell.length_c   1.000
_cell.angle_alpha   90.00
_cell.angle_beta   90.00
_cell.angle_gamma   90.00
#
_symmetry.space_group_name_H-M   'P 1'
#
loop_
_entity.id
_entity.type
_entity.pdbx_description
1 polymer ?
#
loop_
_entity_poly.entity_id
_entity_poly.type
_entity_poly.pdbx_seq_one_letter_code
_entity_poly.pdbx_strand_id
1 'polypeptide(L)'
;MSPKAKKILIGAAVALALLGWRGYDAVKTVKLREFVEHYNVFIDNENRFVSHLNERTDFGAVPENVMMPVRHSAGFMANSDRGGCHSIPDEALVAECTGAFTEYHSILQEVEKQGLDETRLKQVVERGERTHRIINQVAAKFPNQVEVQN
;
A
#
# COMPACT_ATOMS: atom_id res chain seq x y z
N MET A 1 34.33 -42.81 7.26
CA MET A 1 34.27 -41.33 7.16
C MET A 1 34.65 -40.72 8.50
N SER A 2 35.62 -39.79 8.52
CA SER A 2 36.17 -39.19 9.74
C SER A 2 35.14 -38.26 10.44
N PRO A 3 34.96 -38.35 11.77
CA PRO A 3 33.96 -37.54 12.52
C PRO A 3 34.12 -36.02 12.38
N LYS A 4 35.30 -35.54 11.99
CA LYS A 4 35.59 -34.10 11.82
C LYS A 4 34.94 -33.49 10.59
N ALA A 5 34.74 -34.26 9.51
CA ALA A 5 34.10 -33.76 8.28
C ALA A 5 32.60 -33.49 8.46
N LYS A 6 31.92 -34.27 9.32
CA LYS A 6 30.48 -34.09 9.63
C LYS A 6 30.19 -32.80 10.40
N LYS A 7 31.09 -32.35 11.29
CA LYS A 7 30.89 -31.12 12.09
C LYS A 7 31.01 -29.84 11.27
N ILE A 8 31.89 -29.81 10.26
CA ILE A 8 32.12 -28.63 9.41
C ILE A 8 30.94 -28.42 8.43
N LEU A 9 30.39 -29.52 7.89
CA LEU A 9 29.22 -29.49 7.01
C LEU A 9 27.96 -28.95 7.71
N ILE A 10 27.74 -29.30 8.98
CA ILE A 10 26.59 -28.81 9.76
C ILE A 10 26.77 -27.32 10.13
N GLY A 11 27.98 -26.90 10.50
CA GLY A 11 28.26 -25.50 10.83
C GLY A 11 28.11 -24.55 9.63
N ALA A 12 28.51 -24.98 8.44
CA ALA A 12 28.36 -24.19 7.21
C ALA A 12 26.88 -24.06 6.77
N ALA A 13 26.09 -25.13 6.90
CA ALA A 13 24.66 -25.10 6.57
C ALA A 13 23.85 -24.20 7.52
N VAL A 14 24.18 -24.21 8.82
CA VAL A 14 23.52 -23.35 9.82
C VAL A 14 23.90 -21.87 9.60
N ALA A 15 25.15 -21.57 9.28
CA ALA A 15 25.56 -20.19 8.96
C ALA A 15 24.89 -19.64 7.69
N LEU A 16 24.74 -20.46 6.64
CA LEU A 16 24.01 -20.09 5.43
C LEU A 16 22.50 -19.93 5.68
N ALA A 17 21.89 -20.78 6.51
CA ALA A 17 20.50 -20.64 6.91
C ALA A 17 20.26 -19.36 7.74
N LEU A 18 21.18 -19.00 8.63
CA LEU A 18 21.10 -17.77 9.43
C LEU A 18 21.36 -16.50 8.61
N LEU A 19 22.27 -16.55 7.63
CA LEU A 19 22.47 -15.47 6.66
C LEU A 19 21.26 -15.31 5.72
N GLY A 20 20.67 -16.43 5.29
CA GLY A 20 19.42 -16.46 4.53
C GLY A 20 18.25 -15.87 5.32
N TRP A 21 18.13 -16.20 6.61
CA TRP A 21 17.10 -15.64 7.50
C TRP A 21 17.28 -14.14 7.73
N ARG A 22 18.51 -13.68 8.03
CA ARG A 22 18.80 -12.25 8.25
C ARG A 22 18.67 -11.43 6.97
N GLY A 23 19.07 -11.98 5.82
CA GLY A 23 18.84 -11.37 4.52
C GLY A 23 17.36 -11.30 4.16
N TYR A 24 16.59 -12.34 4.49
CA TYR A 24 15.15 -12.39 4.29
C TYR A 24 14.39 -11.35 5.13
N ASP A 25 14.73 -11.19 6.41
CA ASP A 25 14.15 -10.15 7.27
C ASP A 25 14.52 -8.73 6.81
N ALA A 26 15.75 -8.51 6.33
CA ALA A 26 16.18 -7.22 5.79
C ALA A 26 15.41 -6.85 4.50
N VAL A 27 15.23 -7.81 3.58
CA VAL A 27 14.47 -7.59 2.33
C VAL A 27 13.01 -7.28 2.62
N LYS A 28 12.38 -7.97 3.57
CA LYS A 28 11.01 -7.65 4.01
C LYS A 28 10.89 -6.25 4.57
N THR A 29 11.85 -5.84 5.38
CA THR A 29 11.87 -4.51 6.00
C THR A 29 11.98 -3.41 4.94
N VAL A 30 12.84 -3.59 3.93
CA VAL A 30 12.98 -2.61 2.83
C VAL A 30 11.70 -2.51 2.02
N LYS A 31 11.12 -3.63 1.61
CA LYS A 31 9.87 -3.64 0.84
C LYS A 31 8.73 -3.01 1.65
N LEU A 32 8.60 -3.34 2.92
CA LEU A 32 7.55 -2.77 3.73
C LEU A 32 7.70 -1.24 3.90
N ARG A 33 8.93 -0.74 4.02
CA ARG A 33 9.20 0.70 4.02
C ARG A 33 8.75 1.35 2.71
N GLU A 34 9.05 0.74 1.56
CA GLU A 34 8.58 1.25 0.25
C GLU A 34 7.04 1.30 0.20
N PHE A 35 6.35 0.27 0.70
CA PHE A 35 4.89 0.29 0.80
C PHE A 35 4.40 1.49 1.63
N VAL A 36 4.97 1.70 2.83
CA VAL A 36 4.59 2.80 3.72
C VAL A 36 4.88 4.17 3.09
N GLU A 37 6.03 4.35 2.44
CA GLU A 37 6.38 5.59 1.75
C GLU A 37 5.33 5.95 0.67
N HIS A 38 4.94 4.97 -0.15
CA HIS A 38 3.93 5.20 -1.19
C HIS A 38 2.53 5.38 -0.61
N TYR A 39 2.19 4.67 0.47
CA TYR A 39 0.93 4.85 1.18
C TYR A 39 0.81 6.26 1.79
N ASN A 40 1.89 6.80 2.35
CA ASN A 40 1.90 8.16 2.89
C ASN A 40 1.71 9.21 1.79
N VAL A 41 2.31 9.03 0.61
CA VAL A 41 2.06 9.89 -0.57
C VAL A 41 0.59 9.81 -0.98
N PHE A 42 -0.01 8.61 -0.96
CA PHE A 42 -1.43 8.45 -1.24
C PHE A 42 -2.29 9.21 -0.23
N ILE A 43 -2.04 9.05 1.07
CA ILE A 43 -2.81 9.70 2.15
C ILE A 43 -2.71 11.23 2.10
N ASP A 44 -1.53 11.81 1.85
CA ASP A 44 -1.41 13.27 1.70
C ASP A 44 -2.27 13.77 0.53
N ASN A 45 -2.24 13.07 -0.61
CA ASN A 45 -3.05 13.43 -1.77
C ASN A 45 -4.56 13.25 -1.53
N GLU A 46 -4.94 12.17 -0.86
CA GLU A 46 -6.34 11.89 -0.51
C GLU A 46 -6.88 12.91 0.49
N ASN A 47 -6.11 13.26 1.52
CA ASN A 47 -6.51 14.28 2.48
C ASN A 47 -6.78 15.63 1.82
N ARG A 48 -5.94 16.03 0.85
CA ARG A 48 -6.18 17.23 0.04
C ARG A 48 -7.45 17.12 -0.80
N PHE A 49 -7.68 15.96 -1.40
CA PHE A 49 -8.89 15.71 -2.18
C PHE A 49 -10.16 15.77 -1.30
N VAL A 50 -10.19 15.05 -0.18
CA VAL A 50 -11.32 15.04 0.75
C VAL A 50 -11.55 16.43 1.36
N SER A 51 -10.49 17.17 1.67
CA SER A 51 -10.62 18.56 2.16
C SER A 51 -11.30 19.44 1.12
N HIS A 52 -10.89 19.31 -0.15
CA HIS A 52 -11.57 20.00 -1.25
C HIS A 52 -13.03 19.58 -1.38
N LEU A 53 -13.36 18.29 -1.24
CA LEU A 53 -14.76 17.83 -1.29
C LEU A 53 -15.59 18.42 -0.15
N ASN A 54 -15.04 18.54 1.06
CA ASN A 54 -15.73 19.09 2.22
C ASN A 54 -16.01 20.60 2.11
N GLU A 55 -15.16 21.34 1.39
CA GLU A 55 -15.33 22.78 1.16
C GLU A 55 -16.38 23.10 0.08
N ARG A 56 -16.76 22.10 -0.74
CA ARG A 56 -17.72 22.29 -1.82
C ARG A 56 -19.15 22.31 -1.31
N THR A 57 -19.96 23.18 -1.90
CA THR A 57 -21.40 23.25 -1.68
C THR A 57 -22.19 22.69 -2.86
N ASP A 58 -21.52 22.18 -3.90
CA ASP A 58 -22.11 21.78 -5.17
C ASP A 58 -21.53 20.45 -5.71
N PHE A 59 -22.32 19.81 -6.58
CA PHE A 59 -21.92 18.65 -7.38
C PHE A 59 -21.48 19.09 -8.78
N GLY A 60 -20.64 18.29 -9.43
CA GLY A 60 -20.13 18.58 -10.76
C GLY A 60 -18.65 18.27 -10.92
N ALA A 61 -18.02 18.88 -11.92
CA ALA A 61 -16.62 18.62 -12.24
C ALA A 61 -15.70 18.93 -11.05
N VAL A 62 -14.80 18.01 -10.73
CA VAL A 62 -13.71 18.26 -9.77
C VAL A 62 -12.49 18.75 -10.54
N PRO A 63 -11.82 19.84 -10.10
CA PRO A 63 -10.63 20.34 -10.78
C PRO A 63 -9.55 19.26 -10.96
N GLU A 64 -8.93 19.21 -12.14
CA GLU A 64 -7.92 18.22 -12.49
C GLU A 64 -6.72 18.24 -11.52
N ASN A 65 -6.30 19.42 -11.08
CA ASN A 65 -5.21 19.58 -10.11
C ASN A 65 -5.54 19.00 -8.72
N VAL A 66 -6.81 18.77 -8.41
CA VAL A 66 -7.25 18.08 -7.19
C VAL A 66 -7.40 16.58 -7.45
N MET A 67 -7.98 16.19 -8.59
CA MET A 67 -8.21 14.78 -8.92
C MET A 67 -6.95 14.00 -9.29
N MET A 68 -6.09 14.57 -10.12
CA MET A 68 -4.96 13.85 -10.71
C MET A 68 -4.01 13.29 -9.64
N PRO A 69 -3.60 14.03 -8.59
CA PRO A 69 -2.69 13.50 -7.58
C PRO A 69 -3.23 12.28 -6.82
N VAL A 70 -4.48 12.32 -6.36
CA VAL A 70 -5.11 11.19 -5.64
C VAL A 70 -5.35 10.01 -6.58
N ARG A 71 -5.81 10.26 -7.81
CA ARG A 71 -6.01 9.21 -8.81
C ARG A 71 -4.70 8.53 -9.17
N HIS A 72 -3.64 9.29 -9.40
CA HIS A 72 -2.33 8.77 -9.79
C HIS A 72 -1.69 7.97 -8.66
N SER A 73 -1.70 8.48 -7.43
CA SER A 73 -1.18 7.74 -6.27
C SER A 73 -1.97 6.47 -5.98
N ALA A 74 -3.30 6.50 -6.05
CA ALA A 74 -4.13 5.28 -5.95
C ALA A 74 -3.82 4.26 -7.07
N GLY A 75 -3.64 4.75 -8.30
CA GLY A 75 -3.28 3.93 -9.45
C GLY A 75 -1.88 3.31 -9.32
N PHE A 76 -0.92 4.05 -8.75
CA PHE A 76 0.40 3.54 -8.43
C PHE A 76 0.34 2.44 -7.35
N MET A 77 -0.43 2.65 -6.29
CA MET A 77 -0.63 1.65 -5.24
C MET A 77 -1.19 0.33 -5.79
N ALA A 78 -2.17 0.41 -6.69
CA ALA A 78 -2.81 -0.76 -7.30
C ALA A 78 -1.89 -1.51 -8.30
N ASN A 79 -1.23 -0.78 -9.19
CA ASN A 79 -0.68 -1.35 -10.43
C ASN A 79 0.85 -1.41 -10.49
N SER A 80 1.58 -0.88 -9.50
CA SER A 80 3.03 -0.89 -9.54
C SER A 80 3.60 -2.27 -9.20
N ASP A 81 4.28 -2.91 -10.15
CA ASP A 81 4.98 -4.19 -9.92
C ASP A 81 6.24 -4.05 -9.04
N ARG A 82 6.70 -2.81 -8.81
CA ARG A 82 7.95 -2.49 -8.10
C ARG A 82 7.75 -1.54 -6.91
N GLY A 83 6.52 -1.40 -6.43
CA GLY A 83 6.16 -0.48 -5.36
C GLY A 83 4.72 -0.67 -4.92
N GLY A 84 4.23 0.19 -4.03
CA GLY A 84 2.83 0.16 -3.58
C GLY A 84 2.48 -1.19 -2.94
N CYS A 85 1.31 -1.75 -3.30
CA CYS A 85 0.81 -2.98 -2.70
C CYS A 85 1.76 -4.18 -2.85
N HIS A 86 2.51 -4.28 -3.95
CA HIS A 86 3.43 -5.40 -4.20
C HIS A 86 4.69 -5.39 -3.31
N SER A 87 4.92 -4.29 -2.58
CA SER A 87 5.98 -4.24 -1.57
C SER A 87 5.53 -4.80 -0.21
N ILE A 88 4.26 -5.23 -0.07
CA ILE A 88 3.83 -5.99 1.12
C ILE A 88 4.39 -7.42 1.04
N PRO A 89 5.16 -7.90 2.03
CA PRO A 89 5.75 -9.24 2.00
C PRO A 89 4.75 -10.33 2.43
N ASP A 90 3.53 -10.29 1.88
CA ASP A 90 2.45 -11.24 2.13
C ASP A 90 1.43 -11.25 0.97
N GLU A 91 1.32 -12.37 0.25
CA GLU A 91 0.53 -12.46 -0.98
C GLU A 91 -0.97 -12.23 -0.77
N ALA A 92 -1.53 -12.64 0.38
CA ALA A 92 -2.94 -12.42 0.69
C ALA A 92 -3.23 -10.92 0.88
N LEU A 93 -2.38 -10.22 1.64
CA LEU A 93 -2.49 -8.78 1.80
C LEU A 93 -2.19 -8.01 0.51
N VAL A 94 -1.28 -8.49 -0.34
CA VAL A 94 -1.06 -7.90 -1.68
C VAL A 94 -2.36 -7.93 -2.47
N ALA A 95 -3.03 -9.09 -2.56
CA ALA A 95 -4.28 -9.22 -3.31
C ALA A 95 -5.40 -8.32 -2.75
N GLU A 96 -5.53 -8.25 -1.41
CA GLU A 96 -6.51 -7.39 -0.76
C GLU A 96 -6.21 -5.90 -0.99
N CYS A 97 -4.94 -5.50 -0.85
CA CYS A 97 -4.47 -4.13 -1.09
C CYS A 97 -4.71 -3.72 -2.53
N THR A 98 -4.25 -4.51 -3.50
CA THR A 98 -4.42 -4.23 -4.93
C THR A 98 -5.90 -4.12 -5.27
N GLY A 99 -6.74 -5.04 -4.79
CA GLY A 99 -8.19 -4.98 -5.00
C GLY A 99 -8.81 -3.68 -4.46
N ALA A 100 -8.48 -3.29 -3.22
CA ALA A 100 -8.97 -2.06 -2.62
C ALA A 100 -8.56 -0.81 -3.42
N PHE A 101 -7.29 -0.72 -3.82
CA PHE A 101 -6.79 0.41 -4.59
C PHE A 101 -7.28 0.42 -6.04
N THR A 102 -7.51 -0.74 -6.67
CA THR A 102 -8.13 -0.82 -8.01
C THR A 102 -9.56 -0.29 -7.97
N GLU A 103 -10.35 -0.70 -6.98
CA GLU A 103 -11.71 -0.20 -6.81
C GLU A 103 -11.73 1.30 -6.52
N TYR A 104 -10.83 1.80 -5.67
CA TYR A 104 -10.73 3.22 -5.39
C TYR A 104 -10.28 4.02 -6.61
N HIS A 105 -9.28 3.55 -7.34
CA HIS A 105 -8.83 4.17 -8.58
C HIS A 105 -9.96 4.22 -9.63
N SER A 106 -10.79 3.18 -9.72
CA SER A 106 -11.94 3.16 -10.63
C SER A 106 -12.96 4.26 -10.30
N ILE A 107 -13.32 4.44 -9.01
CA ILE A 107 -14.28 5.49 -8.65
C ILE A 107 -13.70 6.90 -8.89
N LEU A 108 -12.40 7.08 -8.66
CA LEU A 108 -11.73 8.35 -8.96
C LEU A 108 -11.75 8.65 -10.47
N GLN A 109 -11.59 7.65 -11.33
CA GLN A 109 -11.75 7.82 -12.79
C GLN A 109 -13.20 8.16 -13.19
N GLU A 110 -14.19 7.61 -12.50
CA GLU A 110 -15.59 7.95 -12.74
C GLU A 110 -15.88 9.40 -12.33
N VAL A 111 -15.39 9.85 -11.17
CA VAL A 111 -15.50 11.25 -10.72
C VAL A 111 -14.83 12.21 -11.71
N GLU A 112 -13.64 11.87 -12.20
CA GLU A 112 -12.93 12.68 -13.20
C GLU A 112 -13.71 12.81 -14.51
N LYS A 113 -14.32 11.71 -15.00
CA LYS A 113 -15.03 11.69 -16.29
C LYS A 113 -16.44 12.25 -16.23
N GLN A 114 -17.16 11.98 -15.15
CA GLN A 114 -18.61 12.22 -15.05
C GLN A 114 -18.95 13.31 -14.02
N GLY A 115 -17.96 13.80 -13.28
CA GLY A 115 -18.16 14.72 -12.18
C GLY A 115 -18.59 14.01 -10.90
N LEU A 116 -18.49 14.73 -9.79
CA LEU A 116 -18.97 14.29 -8.49
C LEU A 116 -20.49 14.43 -8.42
N ASP A 117 -21.17 13.41 -7.91
CA ASP A 117 -22.56 13.47 -7.44
C ASP A 117 -22.65 12.75 -6.09
N GLU A 118 -23.84 12.73 -5.49
CA GLU A 118 -24.07 12.10 -4.18
C GLU A 118 -23.68 10.61 -4.16
N THR A 119 -23.97 9.89 -5.25
CA THR A 119 -23.65 8.46 -5.35
C THR A 119 -22.16 8.25 -5.42
N ARG A 120 -21.45 9.01 -6.26
CA ARG A 120 -19.98 8.91 -6.38
C ARG A 120 -19.28 9.39 -5.12
N LEU A 121 -19.77 10.42 -4.44
CA LEU A 121 -19.23 10.88 -3.16
C LEU A 121 -19.30 9.76 -2.11
N LYS A 122 -20.46 9.11 -1.97
CA LYS A 122 -20.62 7.98 -1.06
C LYS A 122 -19.63 6.85 -1.40
N GLN A 123 -19.50 6.50 -2.68
CA GLN A 123 -18.57 5.47 -3.11
C GLN A 123 -17.10 5.84 -2.88
N VAL A 124 -16.72 7.11 -3.07
CA VAL A 124 -15.39 7.61 -2.73
C VAL A 124 -15.10 7.38 -1.25
N VAL A 125 -16.01 7.77 -0.36
CA VAL A 125 -15.83 7.58 1.09
C VAL A 125 -15.73 6.10 1.45
N GLU A 126 -16.68 5.27 1.03
CA GLU A 126 -16.71 3.83 1.36
C GLU A 126 -15.47 3.08 0.84
N ARG A 127 -15.02 3.39 -0.37
CA ARG A 127 -13.84 2.76 -0.97
C ARG A 127 -12.54 3.32 -0.38
N GLY A 128 -12.50 4.61 -0.02
CA GLY A 128 -11.37 5.22 0.70
C GLY A 128 -11.17 4.58 2.07
N GLU A 129 -12.24 4.39 2.85
CA GLU A 129 -12.16 3.66 4.12
C GLU A 129 -11.60 2.24 3.95
N ARG A 130 -11.89 1.59 2.81
CA ARG A 130 -11.35 0.26 2.52
C ARG A 130 -9.85 0.30 2.29
N THR A 131 -9.31 1.30 1.58
CA THR A 131 -7.85 1.45 1.43
C THR A 131 -7.19 1.78 2.78
N HIS A 132 -7.87 2.53 3.66
CA HIS A 132 -7.40 2.82 5.02
C HIS A 132 -7.34 1.60 5.94
N ARG A 133 -8.19 0.60 5.74
CA ARG A 133 -8.09 -0.64 6.53
C ARG A 133 -6.82 -1.43 6.22
N ILE A 134 -6.26 -1.30 5.01
CA ILE A 134 -5.06 -2.04 4.60
C ILE A 134 -3.87 -1.66 5.48
N ILE A 135 -3.62 -0.37 5.75
CA ILE A 135 -2.46 0.03 6.57
C ILE A 135 -2.55 -0.55 7.98
N ASN A 136 -3.76 -0.63 8.54
CA ASN A 136 -3.99 -1.21 9.86
C ASN A 136 -3.74 -2.73 9.87
N GLN A 137 -4.17 -3.44 8.83
CA GLN A 137 -3.88 -4.88 8.68
C GLN A 137 -2.38 -5.13 8.51
N VAL A 138 -1.71 -4.31 7.71
CA VAL A 138 -0.26 -4.38 7.49
C VAL A 138 0.49 -4.08 8.80
N ALA A 139 0.12 -3.02 9.53
CA ALA A 139 0.70 -2.69 10.83
C ALA A 139 0.47 -3.81 11.87
N ALA A 140 -0.72 -4.41 11.92
CA ALA A 140 -1.02 -5.51 12.82
C ALA A 140 -0.18 -6.76 12.52
N LYS A 141 0.10 -7.03 11.23
CA LYS A 141 0.91 -8.19 10.79
C LYS A 141 2.41 -7.95 10.90
N PHE A 142 2.85 -6.68 10.80
CA PHE A 142 4.25 -6.27 10.83
C PHE A 142 4.52 -5.15 11.86
N PRO A 143 4.23 -5.38 13.15
CA PRO A 143 4.16 -4.31 14.16
C PRO A 143 5.49 -3.62 14.46
N ASN A 144 6.63 -4.26 14.14
CA ASN A 144 7.98 -3.69 14.38
C ASN A 144 8.57 -2.99 13.14
N GLN A 145 7.81 -2.89 12.04
CA GLN A 145 8.32 -2.42 10.75
C GLN A 145 7.44 -1.33 10.10
N VAL A 146 6.32 -0.97 10.74
CA VAL A 146 5.39 0.05 10.24
C VAL A 146 5.24 1.15 11.30
N GLU A 147 5.93 2.27 11.12
CA GLU A 147 5.55 3.53 11.79
C GLU A 147 4.64 4.29 10.82
N VAL A 148 3.33 4.25 11.07
CA VAL A 148 2.40 5.15 10.40
C VAL A 148 2.55 6.51 11.07
N GLN A 149 2.91 7.55 10.33
CA GLN A 149 2.85 8.91 10.87
C GLN A 149 1.37 9.26 11.05
N ASN A 150 0.94 9.33 12.32
CA ASN A 150 -0.35 9.88 12.72
C ASN A 150 -0.37 11.41 12.52
#